data_AF-U2QPK2-F1
#
_entry.id   AF-U2QPK2-F1
#
_cell.length_a   1.000
_cell.length_b   1.000
_cell.length_c   1.000
_cell.angle_alpha   90.00
_cell.angle_beta   90.00
_cell.angle_gamma   90.00
#
_symmetry.space_group_name_H-M   'P 1'
#
loop_
_entity.id
_entity.type
_entity.pdbx_description
1 polymer ?
#
loop_
_entity_poly.entity_id
_entity_poly.type
_entity_poly.pdbx_seq_one_letter_code
_entity_poly.pdbx_strand_id
1 'polypeptide(L)'
;MTLFDHRHLNLPAAIIAGGAAGIISGFVKLGWENVLPPRTAKRDAVNPPETLMKQVGIPDSILNASYHYSGHEIPWAGFVIHFGFSTTFAVLYQILGEKVPAIKKDAGTWFGLAIWVAFHLGIMPAMGTVPTAKEQPKDEHISEALGHIVWMVTNDLVGTDVYRRLTQQSHRH
;
A
#
# COMPACT_ATOMS: atom_id res chain seq x y z
N MET A 1 6.48 28.35 -5.38
CA MET A 1 6.98 26.98 -5.20
C MET A 1 7.06 26.36 -6.59
N THR A 2 8.22 25.90 -7.06
CA THR A 2 8.33 25.26 -8.38
C THR A 2 7.63 23.89 -8.30
N LEU A 3 6.88 23.53 -9.35
CA LEU A 3 6.18 22.23 -9.39
C LEU A 3 7.14 21.04 -9.47
N PHE A 4 8.35 21.29 -9.98
CA PHE A 4 9.40 20.30 -10.17
C PHE A 4 10.64 20.69 -9.35
N ASP A 5 11.30 19.67 -8.78
CA ASP A 5 12.65 19.76 -8.27
C ASP A 5 13.62 19.34 -9.38
N HIS A 6 14.67 20.14 -9.59
CA HIS A 6 15.68 19.89 -10.61
C HIS A 6 16.90 19.13 -10.05
N ARG A 7 16.88 18.74 -8.77
CA ARG A 7 17.92 17.88 -8.18
C ARG A 7 17.98 16.53 -8.88
N HIS A 8 19.20 16.01 -9.02
CA HIS A 8 19.45 14.72 -9.65
C HIS A 8 18.91 13.58 -8.77
N LEU A 9 17.95 12.81 -9.30
CA LEU A 9 17.40 11.63 -8.63
C LEU A 9 18.45 10.52 -8.54
N ASN A 10 18.85 10.14 -7.33
CA ASN A 10 19.52 8.86 -7.10
C ASN A 10 18.49 7.72 -7.17
N LEU A 11 18.29 7.16 -8.38
CA LEU A 11 17.26 6.14 -8.62
C LEU A 11 17.45 4.85 -7.80
N PRO A 12 18.67 4.27 -7.68
CA PRO A 12 18.88 3.10 -6.82
C PRO A 12 18.48 3.36 -5.37
N ALA A 13 18.89 4.50 -4.80
CA ALA A 13 18.52 4.86 -3.44
C ALA A 13 17.00 5.04 -3.28
N ALA A 14 16.31 5.60 -4.28
CA ALA A 14 14.87 5.79 -4.26
C ALA A 14 14.11 4.45 -4.30
N ILE A 15 14.57 3.50 -5.12
CA ILE A 15 13.99 2.15 -5.18
C ILE A 15 14.17 1.42 -3.85
N ILE A 16 15.37 1.47 -3.26
CA ILE A 16 15.64 0.83 -1.95
C ILE A 16 14.78 1.48 -0.85
N ALA A 17 14.73 2.81 -0.82
CA ALA A 17 13.96 3.54 0.18
C ALA A 17 12.46 3.28 0.08
N GLY A 18 11.89 3.33 -1.13
CA GLY A 18 10.49 3.00 -1.37
C GLY A 18 10.19 1.53 -1.08
N GLY A 19 11.12 0.63 -1.38
CA GLY A 19 11.00 -0.79 -1.07
C GLY A 19 10.88 -1.06 0.44
N ALA A 20 11.81 -0.49 1.22
CA ALA A 20 11.79 -0.59 2.68
C ALA A 20 10.53 0.05 3.28
N ALA A 21 10.15 1.23 2.78
CA ALA A 21 8.95 1.95 3.18
C ALA A 21 7.68 1.13 2.93
N GLY A 22 7.55 0.53 1.75
CA GLY A 22 6.38 -0.26 1.35
C GLY A 22 6.19 -1.54 2.18
N ILE A 23 7.29 -2.18 2.58
CA ILE A 23 7.22 -3.33 3.49
C ILE A 23 6.74 -2.87 4.87
N ILE A 24 7.37 -1.85 5.44
CA ILE A 24 7.02 -1.35 6.79
C ILE A 24 5.58 -0.81 6.83
N SER A 25 5.19 -0.01 5.84
CA SER A 25 3.84 0.53 5.75
C SER A 25 2.79 -0.55 5.47
N GLY A 26 3.16 -1.63 4.77
CA GLY A 26 2.28 -2.79 4.60
C GLY A 26 1.91 -3.43 5.94
N PHE A 27 2.88 -3.58 6.85
CA PHE A 27 2.58 -4.05 8.21
C PHE A 27 1.70 -3.06 8.98
N VAL A 28 1.93 -1.75 8.83
CA VAL A 28 1.09 -0.73 9.47
C VAL A 28 -0.35 -0.77 8.94
N LYS A 29 -0.55 -0.93 7.63
CA LYS A 29 -1.90 -1.07 7.03
C LYS A 29 -2.60 -2.33 7.51
N LEU A 30 -1.90 -3.47 7.58
CA LEU A 30 -2.46 -4.70 8.16
C LEU A 30 -2.83 -4.52 9.64
N GLY A 31 -1.97 -3.84 10.42
CA GLY A 31 -2.26 -3.50 11.82
C GLY A 31 -3.47 -2.58 11.95
N TRP A 32 -3.60 -1.59 11.06
CA TRP A 32 -4.74 -0.68 11.01
C TRP A 32 -6.06 -1.43 10.81
N GLU A 33 -6.10 -2.37 9.88
CA GLU A 33 -7.30 -3.17 9.59
C GLU A 33 -7.69 -4.09 10.75
N ASN A 34 -6.75 -4.49 11.60
CA ASN A 34 -7.08 -5.22 12.82
C ASN A 34 -7.69 -4.32 13.92
N VAL A 35 -7.30 -3.03 13.96
CA VAL A 35 -7.81 -2.06 14.95
C VAL A 35 -9.13 -1.45 14.52
N LEU A 36 -9.28 -1.14 13.23
CA LEU A 36 -10.47 -0.56 12.63
C LEU A 36 -10.84 -1.34 11.36
N PRO A 37 -11.49 -2.51 11.49
CA PRO A 37 -11.76 -3.37 10.35
C PRO A 37 -12.67 -2.69 9.32
N PRO A 38 -12.32 -2.73 8.02
CA PRO A 38 -13.13 -2.10 6.98
C PRO A 38 -14.41 -2.88 6.69
N ARG A 39 -14.48 -4.16 7.08
CA ARG A 39 -15.60 -5.04 6.74
C ARG A 39 -15.98 -5.90 7.94
N THR A 40 -17.21 -6.42 7.89
CA THR A 40 -17.67 -7.41 8.86
C THR A 40 -17.00 -8.76 8.60
N ALA A 41 -16.85 -9.61 9.63
CA ALA A 41 -16.29 -10.96 9.47
C ALA A 41 -16.92 -11.78 8.33
N LYS A 42 -18.24 -11.67 8.10
CA LYS A 42 -18.93 -12.36 6.99
C LYS A 42 -18.43 -11.90 5.61
N ARG A 43 -18.10 -10.62 5.47
CA ARG A 43 -17.61 -10.02 4.22
C ARG A 43 -16.10 -10.20 4.04
N ASP A 44 -15.35 -10.38 5.12
CA ASP A 44 -13.91 -10.69 5.07
C ASP A 44 -13.61 -12.18 4.93
N ALA A 45 -14.62 -13.06 5.03
CA ALA A 45 -14.46 -14.50 4.83
C ALA A 45 -13.90 -14.85 3.44
N VAL A 46 -14.19 -14.01 2.43
CA VAL A 46 -13.48 -13.99 1.14
C VAL A 46 -13.08 -12.55 0.90
N ASN A 47 -11.81 -12.23 1.15
CA ASN A 47 -11.35 -10.86 1.08
C ASN A 47 -11.11 -10.40 -0.37
N PRO A 48 -11.02 -9.07 -0.63
CA PRO A 48 -10.81 -8.57 -1.98
C PRO A 48 -9.53 -9.08 -2.67
N PRO A 49 -8.37 -9.21 -1.99
CA PRO A 49 -7.17 -9.82 -2.59
C PRO A 49 -7.40 -11.24 -3.08
N GLU A 50 -8.09 -12.09 -2.30
CA GLU A 50 -8.43 -13.45 -2.70
C GLU A 50 -9.35 -13.45 -3.93
N THR A 51 -10.36 -12.57 -3.93
CA THR A 51 -11.26 -12.40 -5.08
C THR A 51 -10.49 -11.97 -6.33
N LEU A 52 -9.58 -11.00 -6.20
CA LEU A 52 -8.73 -10.53 -7.30
C LEU A 52 -7.83 -11.65 -7.84
N MET A 53 -7.20 -12.43 -6.95
CA MET A 53 -6.36 -13.55 -7.36
C MET A 53 -7.17 -14.62 -8.11
N LYS A 54 -8.40 -14.92 -7.66
CA LYS A 54 -9.34 -15.79 -8.39
C LYS A 54 -9.67 -15.24 -9.77
N GLN A 55 -9.95 -13.94 -9.88
CA GLN A 55 -10.30 -13.28 -11.14
C GLN A 55 -9.17 -13.35 -12.18
N VAL A 56 -7.91 -13.30 -11.74
CA VAL A 56 -6.74 -13.41 -12.64
C VAL A 56 -6.28 -14.86 -12.85
N GLY A 57 -7.04 -15.85 -12.38
CA GLY A 57 -6.81 -17.26 -12.65
C GLY A 57 -5.79 -17.96 -11.74
N ILE A 58 -5.49 -17.39 -10.56
CA ILE A 58 -4.65 -18.09 -9.57
C ILE A 58 -5.43 -19.31 -9.03
N PRO A 59 -4.84 -20.52 -9.05
CA PRO A 59 -5.52 -21.73 -8.60
C PRO A 59 -5.73 -21.75 -7.09
N ASP A 60 -6.79 -22.44 -6.64
CA ASP A 60 -7.13 -22.62 -5.22
C ASP A 60 -5.99 -23.24 -4.39
N SER A 61 -5.10 -24.02 -5.01
CA SER A 61 -3.92 -24.58 -4.35
C SER A 61 -2.93 -23.52 -3.87
N ILE A 62 -2.89 -22.35 -4.53
CA ILE A 62 -2.08 -21.21 -4.12
C ILE A 62 -2.89 -20.31 -3.18
N LEU A 63 -4.17 -20.07 -3.49
CA LEU A 63 -5.03 -19.19 -2.69
C LEU A 63 -5.19 -19.68 -1.24
N ASN A 64 -5.35 -21.00 -1.08
CA ASN A 64 -5.50 -21.65 0.21
C ASN A 64 -4.17 -22.08 0.83
N ALA A 65 -3.04 -21.71 0.21
CA ALA A 65 -1.73 -22.07 0.73
C ALA A 65 -1.46 -21.33 2.05
N SER A 66 -1.18 -22.11 3.09
CA SER A 66 -0.76 -21.65 4.40
C SER A 66 0.60 -22.22 4.79
N TYR A 67 1.21 -21.63 5.81
CA TYR A 67 2.28 -22.28 6.56
C TYR A 67 1.89 -22.37 8.04
N HIS A 68 2.38 -23.42 8.70
CA HIS A 68 2.14 -23.63 10.12
C HIS A 68 3.23 -22.95 10.95
N TYR A 69 2.84 -22.12 11.91
CA TYR A 69 3.78 -21.49 12.84
C TYR A 69 3.14 -21.29 14.21
N SER A 70 3.79 -21.78 15.27
CA SER A 70 3.34 -21.64 16.66
C SER A 70 1.88 -22.05 16.89
N GLY A 71 1.40 -23.11 16.21
CA GLY A 71 0.01 -23.58 16.31
C GLY A 71 -0.99 -22.85 15.41
N HIS A 72 -0.56 -21.86 14.64
CA HIS A 72 -1.40 -21.10 13.72
C HIS A 72 -1.19 -21.53 12.27
N GLU A 73 -2.29 -21.62 11.51
CA GLU A 73 -2.27 -21.66 10.06
C GLU A 73 -2.27 -20.23 9.51
N ILE A 74 -1.20 -19.84 8.83
CA ILE A 74 -1.03 -18.49 8.32
C ILE A 74 -1.22 -18.47 6.80
N PRO A 75 -2.31 -17.87 6.28
CA PRO A 75 -2.55 -17.77 4.84
C PRO A 75 -1.65 -16.69 4.22
N TRP A 76 -0.64 -17.10 3.47
CA TRP A 76 0.39 -16.17 2.98
C TRP A 76 0.08 -15.54 1.62
N ALA A 77 -0.78 -16.16 0.81
CA ALA A 77 -1.09 -15.69 -0.55
C ALA A 77 -1.66 -14.25 -0.53
N GLY A 78 -2.56 -13.96 0.42
CA GLY A 78 -3.10 -12.62 0.62
C GLY A 78 -2.03 -11.59 0.99
N PHE A 79 -0.99 -11.97 1.75
CA PHE A 79 0.11 -11.07 2.10
C PHE A 79 0.92 -10.67 0.87
N VAL A 80 1.13 -11.57 -0.10
CA VAL A 80 1.85 -11.23 -1.33
C VAL A 80 1.17 -10.10 -2.09
N ILE A 81 -0.16 -10.14 -2.19
CA ILE A 81 -0.91 -9.06 -2.85
C ILE A 81 -0.81 -7.76 -2.07
N HIS A 82 -1.02 -7.79 -0.74
CA HIS A 82 -0.95 -6.58 0.08
C HIS A 82 0.44 -5.95 0.08
N PHE A 83 1.49 -6.72 0.36
CA PHE A 83 2.86 -6.21 0.38
C PHE A 83 3.36 -5.87 -1.02
N GLY A 84 2.96 -6.62 -2.05
CA GLY A 84 3.25 -6.31 -3.44
C GLY A 84 2.67 -4.95 -3.83
N PHE A 85 1.37 -4.75 -3.59
CA PHE A 85 0.69 -3.47 -3.82
C PHE A 85 1.37 -2.33 -3.05
N SER A 86 1.57 -2.52 -1.75
CA SER A 86 2.20 -1.53 -0.88
C SER A 86 3.59 -1.13 -1.38
N THR A 87 4.42 -2.10 -1.70
CA THR A 87 5.81 -1.90 -2.16
C THR A 87 5.85 -1.23 -3.53
N THR A 88 5.02 -1.66 -4.48
CA THR A 88 4.96 -1.05 -5.82
C THR A 88 4.59 0.43 -5.73
N PHE A 89 3.55 0.77 -4.97
CA PHE A 89 3.13 2.17 -4.85
C PHE A 89 4.07 3.01 -3.98
N ALA A 90 4.73 2.42 -2.98
CA ALA A 90 5.75 3.12 -2.19
C ALA A 90 7.00 3.46 -3.02
N VAL A 91 7.47 2.54 -3.87
CA VAL A 91 8.57 2.81 -4.81
C VAL A 91 8.18 3.89 -5.82
N LEU A 92 6.98 3.79 -6.39
CA LEU A 92 6.46 4.81 -7.31
C LEU A 92 6.37 6.18 -6.62
N TYR A 93 5.79 6.23 -5.43
CA TYR A 93 5.69 7.43 -4.61
C TYR A 93 7.06 8.03 -4.33
N GLN A 94 8.05 7.22 -3.92
CA GLN A 94 9.39 7.71 -3.63
C GLN A 94 10.03 8.32 -4.88
N ILE A 95 9.98 7.63 -6.02
CA ILE A 95 10.57 8.13 -7.28
C ILE A 95 9.91 9.42 -7.74
N LEU A 96 8.57 9.47 -7.74
CA LEU A 96 7.83 10.64 -8.20
C LEU A 96 7.97 11.81 -7.21
N GLY A 97 7.95 11.53 -5.91
CA GLY A 97 8.04 12.53 -4.85
C GLY A 97 9.38 13.27 -4.78
N GLU A 98 10.47 12.62 -5.20
CA GLU A 98 11.77 13.31 -5.34
C GLU A 98 11.81 14.30 -6.51
N LYS A 99 10.94 14.15 -7.51
CA LYS A 99 10.86 15.05 -8.69
C LYS A 99 9.75 16.08 -8.58
N VAL A 100 8.65 15.73 -7.91
CA VAL A 100 7.44 16.54 -7.81
C VAL A 100 7.11 16.70 -6.32
N PRO A 101 7.60 17.77 -5.66
CA PRO A 101 7.42 17.96 -4.21
C PRO A 101 5.95 17.98 -3.77
N ALA A 102 5.04 18.37 -4.65
CA ALA A 102 3.60 18.35 -4.39
C ALA A 102 3.06 16.95 -4.06
N ILE A 103 3.69 15.88 -4.57
CA ILE A 103 3.31 14.48 -4.26
C ILE A 103 3.60 14.17 -2.79
N LYS A 104 4.67 14.75 -2.22
CA LYS A 104 5.05 14.56 -0.81
C LYS A 104 4.33 15.49 0.18
N LYS A 105 3.44 16.37 -0.32
CA LYS A 105 2.69 17.31 0.52
C LYS A 105 1.91 16.54 1.60
N ASP A 106 1.92 17.08 2.82
CA ASP A 106 1.22 16.53 3.99
C ASP A 106 1.55 15.05 4.23
N ALA A 107 2.85 14.72 4.13
CA ALA A 107 3.39 13.36 4.28
C ALA A 107 2.72 12.33 3.33
N GLY A 108 2.44 12.74 2.10
CA GLY A 108 1.84 11.88 1.09
C GLY A 108 0.35 11.58 1.30
N THR A 109 -0.31 12.15 2.30
CA THR A 109 -1.74 11.91 2.62
C THR A 109 -2.64 11.96 1.39
N TRP A 110 -2.46 12.97 0.53
CA TRP A 110 -3.24 13.13 -0.70
C TRP A 110 -2.97 12.04 -1.74
N PHE A 111 -1.73 11.56 -1.83
CA PHE A 111 -1.39 10.43 -2.68
C PHE A 111 -2.10 9.16 -2.19
N GLY A 112 -2.06 8.90 -0.88
CA GLY A 112 -2.75 7.75 -0.26
C GLY A 112 -4.26 7.78 -0.53
N LEU A 113 -4.91 8.93 -0.33
CA LEU A 113 -6.33 9.10 -0.63
C LEU A 113 -6.64 8.96 -2.12
N ALA A 114 -5.76 9.43 -3.01
CA ALA A 114 -5.91 9.23 -4.45
C ALA A 114 -5.86 7.73 -4.83
N ILE A 115 -4.94 6.97 -4.22
CA ILE A 115 -4.87 5.51 -4.39
C ILE A 115 -6.13 4.82 -3.85
N TRP A 116 -6.59 5.21 -2.66
CA TRP A 116 -7.86 4.72 -2.12
C TRP A 116 -9.03 4.94 -3.09
N VAL A 117 -9.23 6.17 -3.56
CA VAL A 117 -10.29 6.49 -4.52
C VAL A 117 -10.13 5.67 -5.80
N ALA A 118 -8.92 5.64 -6.38
CA ALA A 118 -8.65 4.95 -7.63
C ALA A 118 -8.98 3.46 -7.53
N PHE A 119 -8.56 2.78 -6.47
CA PHE A 119 -8.71 1.32 -6.35
C PHE A 119 -10.03 0.90 -5.72
N HIS A 120 -10.40 1.47 -4.57
CA HIS A 120 -11.57 1.02 -3.81
C HIS A 120 -12.89 1.58 -4.35
N LEU A 121 -12.85 2.73 -5.01
CA LEU A 121 -14.06 3.36 -5.57
C LEU A 121 -14.12 3.27 -7.10
N GLY A 122 -13.00 2.99 -7.77
CA GLY A 122 -12.89 2.91 -9.23
C GLY A 122 -12.60 1.50 -9.73
N ILE A 123 -11.32 1.10 -9.71
CA ILE A 123 -10.79 -0.08 -10.39
C ILE A 123 -11.40 -1.38 -9.86
N MET A 124 -11.36 -1.64 -8.54
CA MET A 124 -11.88 -2.88 -7.98
C MET A 124 -13.41 -3.02 -8.16
N PRO A 125 -14.22 -1.97 -7.97
CA PRO A 125 -15.63 -1.99 -8.37
C PRO A 125 -15.85 -2.27 -9.86
N ALA A 126 -15.09 -1.64 -10.76
CA ALA A 126 -15.21 -1.83 -12.20
C ALA A 126 -14.85 -3.26 -12.64
N MET A 127 -13.95 -3.90 -11.91
CA MET A 127 -13.56 -5.31 -12.09
C MET A 127 -14.54 -6.28 -11.42
N GLY A 128 -15.52 -5.79 -10.65
CA GLY A 128 -16.41 -6.63 -9.85
C GLY A 128 -15.71 -7.35 -8.69
N THR A 129 -14.52 -6.91 -8.29
CA THR A 129 -13.76 -7.46 -7.16
C THR A 129 -14.41 -7.11 -5.82
N VAL A 130 -15.03 -5.92 -5.75
CA VAL A 130 -15.78 -5.43 -4.58
C VAL A 130 -17.10 -4.81 -5.05
N PRO A 131 -18.11 -4.64 -4.17
CA PRO A 131 -19.35 -3.95 -4.51
C PRO A 131 -19.10 -2.54 -5.05
N THR A 132 -20.09 -1.98 -5.75
CA THR A 132 -19.98 -0.59 -6.22
C THR A 132 -19.80 0.37 -5.05
N ALA A 133 -19.15 1.52 -5.28
CA ALA A 133 -18.86 2.49 -4.22
C ALA A 133 -20.12 2.92 -3.43
N LYS A 134 -21.30 2.92 -4.07
CA LYS A 134 -22.58 3.26 -3.43
C LYS A 134 -23.13 2.14 -2.53
N GLU A 135 -22.75 0.90 -2.79
CA GLU A 135 -23.22 -0.30 -2.07
C GLU A 135 -22.26 -0.70 -0.94
N GLN A 136 -21.05 -0.14 -0.92
CA GLN A 136 -20.10 -0.32 0.18
C GLN A 136 -20.60 0.43 1.45
N PRO A 137 -20.56 -0.22 2.63
CA PRO A 137 -20.91 0.42 3.90
C PRO A 137 -20.06 1.65 4.21
N LYS A 138 -20.62 2.61 4.95
CA LYS A 138 -19.89 3.83 5.37
C LYS A 138 -18.64 3.52 6.20
N ASP A 139 -18.71 2.49 7.04
CA ASP A 139 -17.60 2.07 7.89
C ASP A 139 -16.41 1.60 7.06
N GLU A 140 -16.66 0.95 5.91
CA GLU A 140 -15.62 0.55 4.96
C GLU A 140 -14.93 1.76 4.35
N HIS A 141 -15.71 2.76 3.89
CA HIS A 141 -15.15 4.00 3.33
C HIS A 141 -14.26 4.72 4.34
N ILE A 142 -14.73 4.86 5.58
CA ILE A 142 -14.01 5.55 6.64
C ILE A 142 -12.73 4.80 7.00
N SER A 143 -12.83 3.49 7.25
CA SER A 143 -11.67 2.67 7.62
C SER A 143 -10.64 2.64 6.50
N GLU A 144 -11.06 2.43 5.25
CA GLU A 144 -10.14 2.34 4.12
C GLU A 144 -9.46 3.69 3.88
N ALA A 145 -10.20 4.81 3.86
CA ALA A 145 -9.64 6.14 3.67
C ALA A 145 -8.59 6.47 4.75
N LEU A 146 -8.93 6.30 6.02
CA LEU A 146 -8.01 6.55 7.13
C LEU A 146 -6.81 5.60 7.10
N GLY A 147 -7.04 4.33 6.77
CA GLY A 147 -5.96 3.34 6.64
C GLY A 147 -5.00 3.69 5.52
N HIS A 148 -5.49 4.22 4.40
CA HIS A 148 -4.65 4.74 3.30
C HIS A 148 -3.87 5.99 3.68
N ILE A 149 -4.42 6.85 4.55
CA ILE A 149 -3.68 7.98 5.13
C ILE A 149 -2.52 7.46 5.99
N VAL A 150 -2.79 6.58 6.96
CA VAL A 150 -1.76 6.07 7.89
C VAL A 150 -0.69 5.26 7.15
N TRP A 151 -1.11 4.43 6.18
CA TRP A 151 -0.21 3.73 5.27
C TRP A 151 0.72 4.70 4.54
N MET A 152 0.17 5.78 3.99
CA MET A 152 0.95 6.70 3.19
C MET A 152 1.87 7.61 4.01
N VAL A 153 1.40 8.09 5.18
CA VAL A 153 2.27 8.80 6.13
C VAL A 153 3.46 7.93 6.54
N THR A 154 3.23 6.63 6.78
CA THR A 154 4.31 5.69 7.08
C THR A 154 5.29 5.56 5.92
N ASN A 155 4.78 5.42 4.69
CA ASN A 155 5.60 5.36 3.50
C ASN A 155 6.49 6.61 3.35
N ASP A 156 5.92 7.80 3.53
CA ASP A 156 6.65 9.05 3.39
C ASP A 156 7.76 9.20 4.43
N LEU A 157 7.45 8.98 5.70
CA LEU A 157 8.41 9.13 6.78
C LEU A 157 9.58 8.14 6.66
N VAL A 158 9.26 6.86 6.44
CA VAL A 158 10.28 5.81 6.28
C VAL A 158 11.09 6.00 5.01
N GLY A 159 10.40 6.21 3.88
CA GLY A 159 11.05 6.37 2.57
C GLY A 159 11.96 7.60 2.54
N THR A 160 11.51 8.73 3.09
CA THR A 160 12.32 9.94 3.17
C THR A 160 13.55 9.76 4.07
N ASP A 161 13.42 9.11 5.24
CA ASP A 161 14.58 8.88 6.11
C ASP A 161 15.61 7.92 5.49
N VAL A 162 15.15 6.80 4.92
CA VAL A 162 16.04 5.82 4.26
C VAL A 162 16.73 6.45 3.06
N TYR A 163 16.00 7.17 2.21
CA TYR A 163 16.56 7.85 1.04
C TYR A 163 17.64 8.87 1.42
N ARG A 164 17.35 9.69 2.44
CA ARG A 164 18.28 10.67 2.98
C ARG A 164 19.56 10.01 3.48
N ARG A 165 19.46 8.90 4.21
CA ARG A 165 20.64 8.17 4.73
C ARG A 165 21.51 7.62 3.60
N LEU A 166 20.90 6.99 2.60
CA LEU A 166 21.62 6.39 1.46
C LEU A 166 22.35 7.46 0.63
N THR A 167 21.69 8.58 0.36
CA THR A 167 22.27 9.67 -0.44
C THR A 167 23.34 10.46 0.33
N GLN A 168 23.18 10.66 1.64
CA GLN A 168 24.21 11.28 2.47
C GLN A 168 25.46 10.40 2.64
N GLN A 169 25.29 9.08 2.70
CA GLN A 169 26.41 8.13 2.74
C GLN A 169 27.21 8.11 1.43
N SER A 170 26.54 8.24 0.28
CA SER A 170 27.24 8.29 -1.02
C SER A 170 28.15 9.52 -1.21
N HIS A 171 27.99 10.57 -0.40
CA HIS A 171 28.82 11.77 -0.46
C HIS A 171 30.01 11.75 0.52
N ARG A 172 30.15 10.69 1.34
CA ARG A 172 31.24 10.55 2.33
C ARG A 172 32.41 9.69 1.84
N HIS A 173 32.31 9.13 0.64
CA HIS A 173 33.33 8.34 -0.03
C HIS A 173 33.73 9.03 -1.34
#